data_AF-A0A8T7LE18-F1
#
_entry.id   AF-A0A8T7LE18-F1
#
_cell.length_a   1.000
_cell.length_b   1.000
_cell.length_c   1.000
_cell.angle_alpha   90.00
_cell.angle_beta   90.00
_cell.angle_gamma   90.00
#
_symmetry.space_group_name_H-M   'P 1'
#
loop_
_entity.id
_entity.type
_entity.pdbx_description
1 polymer ?
#
loop_
_entity_poly.entity_id
_entity_poly.type
_entity_poly.pdbx_seq_one_letter_code
_entity_poly.pdbx_strand_id
1 'polypeptide(L)'
;MLRRIGKFFWRFMVIFSFIVNFVLVLVVVFLLLTIFDIKKNIAGPLLEGLHSSFVGLDNATIDWTIPVRTSIPLDTSIPLNTSIPLNTMTNVVLTAPVPVSVMANITLPGVGELNNAQVFLSLPQGLQLPVSLNLDVPVNLQVPVNLDVPVELDVRAVIPLNQTQLHDPFDNLRLVLEPVVRILGNLPGSWSEVGPFASQLLSGTPPNLLADTAYTSNPWPGYSRTAGLYYTLSSVPFPAANLPAQTGIVPVGGIPALDAQMRPELYENGSSPQAINVQAAEKLNAQRIPNANFTGLPVIIEVQAVAPGSVQAVPEQTPLPGEPGVSPTPAPTGDDLGIMPTPGG
;
A
#
# COMPACT_ATOMS: atom_id res chain seq x y z
N MET A 1 -38.63 12.51 -92.85
CA MET A 1 -38.07 11.61 -91.82
C MET A 1 -37.61 12.37 -90.57
N LEU A 2 -36.91 13.51 -90.68
CA LEU A 2 -36.39 14.30 -89.55
C LEU A 2 -37.44 14.76 -88.50
N ARG A 3 -38.65 15.16 -88.91
CA ARG A 3 -39.69 15.62 -87.97
C ARG A 3 -40.26 14.53 -87.04
N ARG A 4 -40.17 13.23 -87.42
CA ARG A 4 -40.56 12.11 -86.55
C ARG A 4 -39.47 11.78 -85.53
N ILE A 5 -38.19 11.85 -85.94
CA ILE A 5 -37.04 11.67 -85.05
C ILE A 5 -37.04 12.74 -83.95
N GLY A 6 -37.28 14.01 -84.29
CA GLY A 6 -37.29 15.10 -83.29
C GLY A 6 -38.37 14.94 -82.21
N LYS A 7 -39.57 14.47 -82.57
CA LYS A 7 -40.64 14.19 -81.60
C LYS A 7 -40.32 13.00 -80.68
N PHE A 8 -39.62 11.99 -81.21
CA PHE A 8 -39.18 10.85 -80.41
C PHE A 8 -38.09 11.25 -79.41
N PHE A 9 -37.12 12.05 -79.86
CA PHE A 9 -36.05 12.56 -79.00
C PHE A 9 -36.58 13.44 -77.86
N TRP A 10 -37.53 14.33 -78.14
CA TRP A 10 -38.14 15.17 -77.10
C TRP A 10 -38.90 14.33 -76.05
N ARG A 11 -39.66 13.32 -76.49
CA ARG A 11 -40.36 12.39 -75.58
C ARG A 11 -39.37 11.59 -74.73
N PHE A 12 -38.27 11.11 -75.33
CA PHE A 12 -37.22 10.41 -74.62
C PHE A 12 -36.57 11.30 -73.56
N MET A 13 -36.22 12.54 -73.88
CA MET A 13 -35.63 13.49 -72.92
C MET A 13 -36.56 13.76 -71.74
N VAL A 14 -37.86 13.95 -71.98
CA VAL A 14 -38.85 14.15 -70.92
C VAL A 14 -38.99 12.90 -70.05
N ILE A 15 -39.15 11.72 -70.64
CA ILE A 15 -39.28 10.45 -69.90
C ILE A 15 -38.00 10.15 -69.09
N PHE A 16 -36.83 10.36 -69.69
CA PHE A 16 -35.55 10.18 -69.03
C PHE A 16 -35.41 11.11 -67.81
N SER A 17 -35.75 12.40 -67.96
CA SER A 17 -35.75 13.35 -66.84
C SER A 17 -36.72 12.93 -65.73
N PHE A 18 -37.90 12.42 -66.08
CA PHE A 18 -38.86 11.90 -65.09
C PHE A 18 -38.31 10.67 -64.36
N ILE A 19 -37.68 9.73 -65.07
CA ILE A 19 -37.08 8.55 -64.47
C ILE A 19 -35.94 8.94 -63.53
N VAL A 20 -35.02 9.82 -63.96
CA VAL A 20 -33.90 10.26 -63.13
C VAL A 20 -34.40 10.97 -61.88
N ASN A 21 -35.39 11.87 -62.00
CA ASN A 21 -35.96 12.55 -60.85
C ASN A 21 -36.73 11.59 -59.93
N PHE A 22 -37.47 10.62 -60.50
CA PHE A 22 -38.17 9.60 -59.71
C PHE A 22 -37.19 8.70 -58.93
N VAL A 23 -36.10 8.28 -59.56
CA VAL A 23 -35.02 7.52 -58.90
C VAL A 23 -34.36 8.37 -57.82
N LEU A 24 -34.06 9.65 -58.09
CA LEU A 24 -33.52 10.57 -57.10
C LEU A 24 -34.44 10.70 -55.88
N VAL A 25 -35.74 10.88 -56.10
CA VAL A 25 -36.74 10.94 -55.02
C VAL A 25 -36.76 9.63 -54.22
N LEU A 26 -36.73 8.47 -54.90
CA LEU A 26 -36.63 7.17 -54.21
C LEU A 26 -35.36 7.05 -53.36
N VAL A 27 -34.20 7.47 -53.88
CA VAL A 27 -32.94 7.46 -53.13
C VAL A 27 -33.01 8.37 -51.91
N VAL A 28 -33.58 9.58 -52.05
CA VAL A 28 -33.76 10.51 -50.93
C VAL A 28 -34.70 9.93 -49.88
N VAL A 29 -35.83 9.34 -50.29
CA VAL A 29 -36.76 8.67 -49.37
C VAL A 29 -36.06 7.52 -48.64
N PHE A 30 -35.27 6.70 -49.35
CA PHE A 30 -34.52 5.61 -48.73
C PHE A 30 -33.47 6.12 -47.72
N LEU A 31 -32.73 7.19 -48.05
CA LEU A 31 -31.80 7.84 -47.12
C LEU A 31 -32.50 8.39 -45.88
N LEU A 32 -33.65 9.05 -46.08
CA LEU A 32 -34.45 9.59 -44.99
C LEU A 32 -35.02 8.51 -44.06
N LEU A 33 -35.37 7.34 -44.59
CA LEU A 33 -35.82 6.22 -43.78
C LEU A 33 -34.68 5.56 -43.00
N THR A 34 -33.46 5.56 -43.53
CA THR A 34 -32.29 4.90 -42.93
C THR A 34 -31.47 5.80 -42.01
N ILE A 35 -31.57 7.13 -42.11
CA ILE A 35 -30.75 8.06 -41.32
C ILE A 35 -30.96 7.91 -39.80
N PHE A 36 -32.19 7.68 -39.35
CA PHE A 36 -32.49 7.50 -37.93
C PHE A 36 -32.01 6.15 -37.40
N ASP A 37 -32.03 5.13 -38.26
CA ASP A 37 -31.52 3.80 -37.93
C ASP A 37 -29.99 3.85 -37.75
N ILE A 38 -29.29 4.52 -38.67
CA ILE A 38 -27.86 4.80 -38.57
C ILE A 38 -27.55 5.60 -37.30
N LYS A 39 -28.34 6.64 -37.00
CA LYS A 39 -28.14 7.44 -35.79
C LYS A 39 -28.25 6.58 -34.53
N LYS A 40 -29.32 5.80 -34.40
CA LYS A 40 -29.65 5.04 -33.19
C LYS A 40 -28.75 3.82 -33.00
N ASN A 41 -28.43 3.10 -34.06
CA ASN A 41 -27.75 1.80 -33.97
C ASN A 41 -26.25 1.86 -34.28
N ILE A 42 -25.77 2.91 -34.95
CA ILE A 42 -24.37 3.04 -35.35
C ILE A 42 -23.73 4.27 -34.70
N ALA A 43 -24.19 5.47 -35.07
CA ALA A 43 -23.52 6.71 -34.67
C ALA A 43 -23.60 6.97 -33.15
N GLY A 44 -24.78 6.76 -32.54
CA GLY A 44 -24.98 6.92 -31.10
C GLY A 44 -24.02 6.04 -30.31
N PRO A 45 -24.13 4.70 -30.39
CA PRO A 45 -23.30 3.79 -29.60
C PRO A 45 -21.79 3.97 -29.83
N LEU A 46 -21.34 4.23 -31.06
CA LEU A 46 -19.93 4.38 -31.36
C LEU A 46 -19.35 5.71 -30.84
N LEU A 47 -20.03 6.84 -31.10
CA LEU A 47 -19.50 8.15 -30.69
C LEU A 47 -19.74 8.42 -29.20
N GLU A 48 -20.92 8.08 -28.68
CA GLU A 48 -21.22 8.21 -27.25
C GLU A 48 -20.41 7.20 -26.42
N GLY A 49 -20.22 5.97 -26.91
CA GLY A 49 -19.36 4.97 -26.28
C GLY A 49 -17.90 5.41 -26.21
N LEU A 50 -17.38 6.01 -27.29
CA LEU A 50 -16.02 6.53 -27.32
C LEU A 50 -15.85 7.76 -26.39
N HIS A 51 -16.78 8.71 -26.43
CA HIS A 51 -16.75 9.89 -25.54
C HIS A 51 -16.87 9.49 -24.06
N SER A 52 -17.82 8.60 -23.73
CA SER A 52 -18.00 8.09 -22.37
C SER A 52 -16.77 7.32 -21.88
N SER A 53 -16.02 6.66 -22.77
CA SER A 53 -14.74 6.04 -22.41
C SER A 53 -13.70 7.07 -21.97
N PHE A 54 -13.61 8.22 -22.65
CA PHE A 54 -12.70 9.31 -22.23
C PHE A 54 -13.16 9.97 -20.92
N VAL A 55 -14.47 10.17 -20.74
CA VAL A 55 -15.03 10.66 -19.46
C VAL A 55 -14.77 9.65 -18.32
N GLY A 56 -14.87 8.35 -18.60
CA GLY A 56 -14.53 7.30 -17.63
C GLY A 56 -13.04 7.27 -17.31
N LEU A 57 -12.19 7.43 -18.32
CA LEU A 57 -10.74 7.45 -18.17
C LEU A 57 -10.25 8.65 -17.34
N ASP A 58 -10.86 9.82 -17.52
CA ASP A 58 -10.58 11.01 -16.69
C ASP A 58 -10.89 10.76 -15.20
N ASN A 59 -11.94 9.97 -14.92
CA ASN A 59 -12.35 9.63 -13.56
C ASN A 59 -11.67 8.37 -12.99
N ALA A 60 -10.81 7.69 -13.76
CA ALA A 60 -10.19 6.44 -13.37
C ALA A 60 -8.89 6.64 -12.57
N THR A 61 -8.46 5.58 -11.89
CA THR A 61 -7.25 5.58 -11.04
C THR A 61 -6.31 4.45 -11.40
N ILE A 62 -5.00 4.71 -11.33
CA ILE A 62 -3.96 3.70 -11.36
C ILE A 62 -3.74 3.20 -9.94
N ASP A 63 -3.83 1.88 -9.73
CA ASP A 63 -3.43 1.21 -8.49
C ASP A 63 -2.12 0.46 -8.76
N TRP A 64 -1.04 0.91 -8.12
CA TRP A 64 0.28 0.33 -8.35
C TRP A 64 1.05 0.18 -7.05
N THR A 65 1.75 -0.94 -6.89
CA THR A 65 2.66 -1.16 -5.76
C THR A 65 4.08 -0.83 -6.19
N ILE A 66 4.65 0.22 -5.60
CA ILE A 66 6.03 0.65 -5.87
C ILE A 66 6.96 -0.10 -4.89
N PRO A 67 7.86 -0.97 -5.38
CA PRO A 67 8.84 -1.62 -4.54
C PRO A 67 9.97 -0.64 -4.22
N VAL A 68 10.16 -0.35 -2.93
CA VAL A 68 11.33 0.38 -2.42
C VAL A 68 12.31 -0.65 -1.89
N ARG A 69 13.50 -0.69 -2.51
CA ARG A 69 14.61 -1.56 -2.11
C ARG A 69 15.83 -0.66 -1.92
N THR A 70 16.23 -0.43 -0.68
CA THR A 70 17.38 0.43 -0.35
C THR A 70 18.14 -0.16 0.82
N SER A 71 19.44 0.13 0.93
CA SER A 71 20.20 -0.09 2.15
C SER A 71 20.35 1.23 2.90
N ILE A 72 20.28 1.18 4.23
CA ILE A 72 20.63 2.32 5.08
C ILE A 72 21.97 1.98 5.74
N PRO A 73 23.05 2.73 5.43
CA PRO A 73 24.32 2.53 6.10
C PRO A 73 24.22 3.08 7.52
N LEU A 74 24.45 2.23 8.50
CA LEU A 74 24.54 2.60 9.90
C LEU A 74 26.01 2.60 10.31
N ASP A 75 26.56 3.81 10.48
CA ASP A 75 27.92 4.03 10.99
C ASP A 75 27.81 4.67 12.38
N THR A 76 27.99 3.85 13.42
CA THR A 76 27.93 4.31 14.81
C THR A 76 29.07 3.70 15.61
N SER A 77 29.63 4.46 16.55
CA SER A 77 30.57 3.94 17.54
C SER A 77 29.87 3.71 18.88
N ILE A 78 29.98 2.52 19.44
CA ILE A 78 29.50 2.22 20.80
C ILE A 78 30.65 2.47 21.79
N PRO A 79 30.51 3.39 22.77
CA PRO A 79 31.51 3.58 23.81
C PRO A 79 31.39 2.48 24.87
N LEU A 80 32.48 1.73 25.08
CA LEU A 80 32.63 0.77 26.16
C LEU A 80 33.54 1.38 27.23
N ASN A 81 32.94 1.76 28.37
CA ASN A 81 33.66 2.24 29.54
C ASN A 81 33.52 1.21 30.66
N THR A 82 34.60 0.50 30.97
CA THR A 82 34.62 -0.51 32.02
C THR A 82 35.91 -0.42 32.83
N SER A 83 35.85 -0.73 34.12
CA SER A 83 37.05 -0.84 34.97
C SER A 83 37.37 -2.31 35.16
N ILE A 84 38.62 -2.68 34.89
CA ILE A 84 39.12 -4.03 35.18
C ILE A 84 39.86 -3.97 36.52
N PRO A 85 39.34 -4.61 37.59
CA PRO A 85 40.03 -4.68 38.87
C PRO A 85 41.21 -5.64 38.75
N LEU A 86 42.42 -5.11 38.83
CA LEU A 86 43.66 -5.88 38.83
C LEU A 86 44.12 -6.12 40.27
N ASN A 87 44.00 -7.37 40.72
CA ASN A 87 44.54 -7.83 42.00
C ASN A 87 45.69 -8.80 41.72
N THR A 88 46.93 -8.35 41.91
CA THR A 88 48.12 -9.19 41.59
C THR A 88 49.22 -8.96 42.61
N MET A 89 49.83 -10.04 43.10
CA MET A 89 51.07 -9.98 43.87
C MET A 89 52.24 -9.82 42.93
N THR A 90 53.03 -8.76 43.11
CA THR A 90 54.21 -8.47 42.29
C THR A 90 55.39 -8.11 43.16
N ASN A 91 56.61 -8.35 42.66
CA ASN A 91 57.83 -7.97 43.35
C ASN A 91 58.31 -6.64 42.77
N VAL A 92 58.23 -5.57 43.56
CA VAL A 92 58.76 -4.25 43.18
C VAL A 92 60.22 -4.11 43.63
N VAL A 93 61.05 -3.46 42.81
CA VAL A 93 62.43 -3.14 43.17
C VAL A 93 62.49 -1.71 43.66
N LEU A 94 63.10 -1.47 44.83
CA LEU A 94 63.29 -0.10 45.32
C LEU A 94 64.26 0.67 44.42
N THR A 95 63.81 1.81 43.88
CA THR A 95 64.61 2.69 43.01
C THR A 95 65.44 3.71 43.80
N ALA A 96 65.16 3.90 45.09
CA ALA A 96 65.89 4.77 45.99
C ALA A 96 65.87 4.19 47.43
N PRO A 97 66.81 4.57 48.31
CA PRO A 97 66.79 4.15 49.70
C PRO A 97 65.52 4.62 50.42
N VAL A 98 64.78 3.69 51.05
CA VAL A 98 63.55 4.01 51.78
C VAL A 98 63.80 3.92 53.29
N PRO A 99 63.66 5.01 54.06
CA PRO A 99 63.78 4.97 55.50
C PRO A 99 62.56 4.26 56.13
N VAL A 100 62.81 3.35 57.07
CA VAL A 100 61.80 2.61 57.82
C VAL A 100 62.13 2.73 59.31
N SER A 101 61.12 3.04 60.12
CA SER A 101 61.23 3.00 61.58
C SER A 101 60.44 1.82 62.11
N VAL A 102 61.11 0.91 62.80
CA VAL A 102 60.49 -0.28 63.42
C VAL A 102 60.85 -0.35 64.89
N MET A 103 59.94 -0.91 65.68
CA MET A 103 60.23 -1.32 67.06
C MET A 103 60.75 -2.75 67.02
N ALA A 104 61.95 -2.99 67.56
CA ALA A 104 62.57 -4.30 67.58
C ALA A 104 63.05 -4.64 68.99
N ASN A 105 63.03 -5.95 69.31
CA ASN A 105 63.69 -6.47 70.49
C ASN A 105 65.10 -6.89 70.07
N ILE A 106 66.13 -6.24 70.62
CA ILE A 106 67.53 -6.46 70.24
C ILE A 106 68.21 -7.22 71.38
N THR A 107 68.70 -8.41 71.09
CA THR A 107 69.53 -9.21 72.00
C THR A 107 71.00 -8.83 71.77
N LEU A 108 71.64 -8.19 72.75
CA LEU A 108 73.08 -7.87 72.68
C LEU A 108 73.87 -8.94 73.42
N PRO A 109 74.70 -9.74 72.72
CA PRO A 109 75.53 -10.76 73.36
C PRO A 109 76.44 -10.12 74.43
N GLY A 110 76.20 -10.44 75.69
CA GLY A 110 76.99 -9.97 76.83
C GLY A 110 76.47 -8.71 77.56
N VAL A 111 75.35 -8.09 77.12
CA VAL A 111 74.84 -6.83 77.73
C VAL A 111 73.34 -6.90 78.11
N GLY A 112 72.56 -7.84 77.57
CA GLY A 112 71.14 -8.05 77.91
C GLY A 112 70.18 -7.86 76.72
N GLU A 113 68.87 -7.90 76.98
CA GLU A 113 67.83 -7.72 75.95
C GLU A 113 67.23 -6.31 76.02
N LEU A 114 67.34 -5.55 74.93
CA LEU A 114 66.65 -4.28 74.75
C LEU A 114 65.28 -4.57 74.15
N ASN A 115 64.25 -4.54 74.98
CA ASN A 115 62.87 -4.70 74.55
C ASN A 115 62.32 -3.37 74.03
N ASN A 116 61.63 -3.41 72.89
CA ASN A 116 60.90 -2.28 72.31
C ASN A 116 61.79 -1.08 71.90
N ALA A 117 63.01 -1.34 71.44
CA ALA A 117 63.92 -0.30 70.95
C ALA A 117 63.50 0.20 69.57
N GLN A 118 63.44 1.52 69.40
CA GLN A 118 63.16 2.13 68.11
C GLN A 118 64.43 2.12 67.24
N VAL A 119 64.36 1.42 66.10
CA VAL A 119 65.47 1.33 65.16
C VAL A 119 65.08 2.01 63.85
N PHE A 120 65.97 2.85 63.34
CA PHE A 120 65.86 3.46 62.03
C PHE A 120 66.70 2.66 61.04
N LEU A 121 66.03 1.96 60.12
CA LEU A 121 66.69 1.23 59.03
C LEU A 121 66.47 1.99 57.73
N SER A 122 67.43 1.93 56.82
CA SER A 122 67.23 2.36 55.42
C SER A 122 67.27 1.12 54.54
N LEU A 123 66.15 0.81 53.90
CA LEU A 123 66.11 -0.27 52.93
C LEU A 123 66.91 0.17 51.70
N PRO A 124 67.95 -0.58 51.28
CA PRO A 124 68.82 -0.17 50.20
C PRO A 124 68.08 -0.20 48.85
N GLN A 125 68.53 0.65 47.92
CA GLN A 125 68.12 0.55 46.52
C GLN A 125 68.43 -0.86 45.97
N GLY A 126 67.56 -1.39 45.11
CA GLY A 126 67.70 -2.74 44.55
C GLY A 126 67.07 -3.85 45.39
N LEU A 127 66.57 -3.58 46.61
CA LEU A 127 65.82 -4.57 47.38
C LEU A 127 64.49 -4.88 46.70
N GLN A 128 64.18 -6.18 46.53
CA GLN A 128 62.90 -6.65 46.00
C GLN A 128 61.88 -6.81 47.14
N LEU A 129 60.76 -6.10 47.06
CA LEU A 129 59.66 -6.24 48.00
C LEU A 129 58.45 -6.88 47.31
N PRO A 130 57.92 -8.00 47.85
CA PRO A 130 56.64 -8.52 47.41
C PRO A 130 55.53 -7.59 47.92
N VAL A 131 54.71 -7.08 47.00
CA VAL A 131 53.58 -6.20 47.30
C VAL A 131 52.31 -6.74 46.66
N SER A 132 51.17 -6.53 47.31
CA SER A 132 49.86 -6.79 46.74
C SER A 132 49.37 -5.53 46.04
N LEU A 133 49.29 -5.55 44.72
CA LEU A 133 48.75 -4.46 43.93
C LEU A 133 47.24 -4.69 43.74
N ASN A 134 46.43 -3.72 44.18
CA ASN A 134 45.02 -3.62 43.88
C ASN A 134 44.80 -2.31 43.13
N LEU A 135 44.57 -2.41 41.82
CA LEU A 135 44.43 -1.26 40.92
C LEU A 135 43.18 -1.43 40.05
N ASP A 136 42.33 -0.43 40.03
CA ASP A 136 41.24 -0.32 39.06
C ASP A 136 41.76 0.34 37.78
N VAL A 137 41.84 -0.43 36.70
CA VAL A 137 42.31 0.07 35.41
C VAL A 137 41.11 0.44 34.55
N PRO A 138 40.91 1.74 34.26
CA PRO A 138 39.83 2.16 33.37
C PRO A 138 40.16 1.82 31.91
N VAL A 139 39.23 1.15 31.25
CA VAL A 139 39.29 0.84 29.82
C VAL A 139 38.22 1.66 29.11
N ASN A 140 38.66 2.53 28.20
CA ASN A 140 37.79 3.31 27.34
C ASN A 140 38.04 2.87 25.88
N LEU A 141 37.11 2.12 25.32
CA LEU A 141 37.18 1.60 23.95
C LEU A 141 35.98 2.11 23.16
N GLN A 142 36.22 2.50 21.91
CA GLN A 142 35.15 2.79 20.94
C GLN A 142 35.12 1.67 19.92
N VAL A 143 34.02 0.92 19.90
CA VAL A 143 33.81 -0.17 18.95
C VAL A 143 33.03 0.39 17.75
N PRO A 144 33.63 0.45 16.55
CA PRO A 144 32.91 0.88 15.36
C PRO A 144 31.92 -0.21 14.92
N VAL A 145 30.68 0.19 14.64
CA VAL A 145 29.64 -0.63 14.04
C VAL A 145 29.38 -0.08 12.65
N ASN A 146 29.74 -0.86 11.62
CA ASN A 146 29.39 -0.59 10.23
C ASN A 146 28.42 -1.69 9.79
N LEU A 147 27.14 -1.32 9.63
CA LEU A 147 26.08 -2.24 9.26
C LEU A 147 25.23 -1.63 8.15
N ASP A 148 25.14 -2.31 7.02
CA ASP A 148 24.15 -2.01 6.00
C ASP A 148 22.86 -2.77 6.30
N VAL A 149 21.82 -2.05 6.71
CA VAL A 149 20.50 -2.64 6.97
C VAL A 149 19.69 -2.57 5.68
N PRO A 150 19.30 -3.71 5.07
CA PRO A 150 18.42 -3.72 3.91
C PRO A 150 17.00 -3.36 4.35
N VAL A 151 16.39 -2.42 3.63
CA VAL A 151 14.99 -2.01 3.79
C VAL A 151 14.24 -2.39 2.53
N GLU A 152 13.29 -3.29 2.69
CA GLU A 152 12.33 -3.68 1.67
C GLU A 152 10.94 -3.21 2.09
N LEU A 153 10.39 -2.25 1.36
CA LEU A 153 9.06 -1.72 1.62
C LEU A 153 8.27 -1.64 0.32
N ASP A 154 7.10 -2.24 0.30
CA ASP A 154 6.16 -2.14 -0.80
C ASP A 154 5.12 -1.07 -0.48
N VAL A 155 5.15 0.03 -1.22
CA VAL A 155 4.24 1.17 -1.02
C VAL A 155 3.16 1.14 -2.09
N ARG A 156 1.90 1.01 -1.67
CA ARG A 156 0.75 1.14 -2.57
C ARG A 156 0.53 2.61 -2.91
N ALA A 157 0.58 2.94 -4.20
CA ALA A 157 0.27 4.25 -4.75
C ALA A 157 -1.04 4.18 -5.54
N VAL A 158 -1.97 5.08 -5.22
CA VAL A 158 -3.22 5.28 -5.98
C VAL A 158 -3.14 6.63 -6.66
N ILE A 159 -3.09 6.65 -7.99
CA ILE A 159 -2.84 7.86 -8.78
C ILE A 159 -4.06 8.15 -9.66
N PRO A 160 -4.80 9.26 -9.43
CA PRO A 160 -5.89 9.70 -10.30
C PRO A 160 -5.37 10.04 -11.70
N LEU A 161 -6.01 9.53 -12.76
CA LEU A 161 -5.54 9.77 -14.13
C LEU A 161 -5.64 11.24 -14.55
N ASN A 162 -6.66 11.97 -14.08
CA ASN A 162 -6.78 13.42 -14.27
C ASN A 162 -5.65 14.25 -13.63
N GLN A 163 -4.83 13.65 -12.75
CA GLN A 163 -3.66 14.29 -12.14
C GLN A 163 -2.35 13.85 -12.80
N THR A 164 -2.41 13.05 -13.86
CA THR A 164 -1.23 12.58 -14.59
C THR A 164 -1.04 13.33 -15.91
N GLN A 165 0.13 13.20 -16.51
CA GLN A 165 0.39 13.70 -17.87
C GLN A 165 -0.42 12.99 -18.96
N LEU A 166 -1.05 11.85 -18.64
CA LEU A 166 -1.97 11.19 -19.56
C LEU A 166 -3.32 11.92 -19.66
N HIS A 167 -3.64 12.81 -18.73
CA HIS A 167 -4.85 13.63 -18.79
C HIS A 167 -4.89 14.48 -20.07
N ASP A 168 -3.82 15.20 -20.40
CA ASP A 168 -3.77 16.12 -21.55
C ASP A 168 -4.20 15.48 -22.88
N PRO A 169 -3.63 14.31 -23.31
CA PRO A 169 -4.08 13.67 -24.54
C PRO A 169 -5.51 13.14 -24.45
N PHE A 170 -5.97 12.65 -23.30
CA PHE A 170 -7.35 12.16 -23.14
C PHE A 170 -8.36 13.30 -23.16
N ASP A 171 -8.05 14.43 -22.53
CA ASP A 171 -8.89 15.61 -22.53
C ASP A 171 -8.97 16.23 -23.92
N ASN A 172 -7.86 16.28 -24.66
CA ASN A 172 -7.88 16.73 -26.05
C ASN A 172 -8.77 15.84 -26.93
N LEU A 173 -8.67 14.52 -26.81
CA LEU A 173 -9.54 13.59 -27.53
C LEU A 173 -11.02 13.77 -27.16
N ARG A 174 -11.30 14.03 -25.88
CA ARG A 174 -12.64 14.37 -25.39
C ARG A 174 -13.15 15.67 -26.03
N LEU A 175 -12.36 16.74 -26.01
CA LEU A 175 -12.71 18.04 -26.58
C LEU A 175 -12.94 17.99 -28.09
N VAL A 176 -12.23 17.12 -28.82
CA VAL A 176 -12.43 16.91 -30.26
C VAL A 176 -13.77 16.24 -30.55
N LEU A 177 -14.22 15.30 -29.70
CA LEU A 177 -15.45 14.54 -29.91
C LEU A 177 -16.69 15.22 -29.29
N GLU A 178 -16.50 16.01 -28.25
CA GLU A 178 -17.58 16.64 -27.48
C GLU A 178 -18.55 17.47 -28.36
N PRO A 179 -18.10 18.31 -29.33
CA PRO A 179 -19.01 19.01 -30.22
C PRO A 179 -19.87 18.06 -31.06
N VAL A 180 -19.29 16.96 -31.53
CA VAL A 180 -19.98 15.99 -32.39
C VAL A 180 -21.04 15.23 -31.59
N VAL A 181 -20.70 14.81 -30.36
CA VAL A 181 -21.63 14.10 -29.46
C VAL A 181 -22.76 15.03 -29.00
N ARG A 182 -22.46 16.29 -28.67
CA ARG A 182 -23.50 17.30 -28.35
C ARG A 182 -24.47 17.50 -29.51
N ILE A 183 -23.95 17.69 -30.73
CA ILE A 183 -24.80 17.83 -31.91
C ILE A 183 -25.64 16.58 -32.11
N LEU A 184 -25.04 15.39 -32.06
CA LEU A 184 -25.73 14.12 -32.27
C LEU A 184 -26.87 13.91 -31.27
N GLY A 185 -26.63 14.24 -29.99
CA GLY A 185 -27.62 14.11 -28.92
C GLY A 185 -28.78 15.11 -29.04
N ASN A 186 -28.53 16.31 -29.56
CA ASN A 186 -29.56 17.35 -29.75
C ASN A 186 -30.30 17.28 -31.10
N LEU A 187 -29.84 16.44 -32.04
CA LEU A 187 -30.57 16.20 -33.30
C LEU A 187 -31.80 15.31 -33.06
N PRO A 188 -32.83 15.37 -33.91
CA PRO A 188 -33.97 14.45 -33.85
C PRO A 188 -33.53 12.98 -33.96
N GLY A 189 -34.07 12.11 -33.11
CA GLY A 189 -33.86 10.65 -33.16
C GLY A 189 -34.93 9.91 -33.96
N SER A 190 -36.05 10.56 -34.25
CA SER A 190 -37.22 9.94 -34.88
C SER A 190 -38.04 10.95 -35.68
N TRP A 191 -38.91 10.43 -36.58
CA TRP A 191 -39.83 11.25 -37.37
C TRP A 191 -40.79 12.10 -36.53
N SER A 192 -41.17 11.64 -35.33
CA SER A 192 -42.00 12.41 -34.39
C SER A 192 -41.31 13.65 -33.84
N GLU A 193 -39.98 13.64 -33.76
CA GLU A 193 -39.19 14.76 -33.23
C GLU A 193 -38.84 15.81 -34.30
N VAL A 194 -38.88 15.43 -35.59
CA VAL A 194 -38.60 16.34 -36.71
C VAL A 194 -39.59 17.49 -36.76
N GLY A 195 -40.87 17.24 -36.51
CA GLY A 195 -41.91 18.29 -36.52
C GLY A 195 -41.65 19.40 -35.50
N PRO A 196 -41.49 19.07 -34.21
CA PRO A 196 -41.08 20.01 -33.16
C PRO A 196 -39.74 20.71 -33.45
N PHE A 197 -38.75 19.98 -33.96
CA PHE A 197 -37.44 20.56 -34.29
C PHE A 197 -37.55 21.60 -35.42
N ALA A 198 -38.28 21.27 -36.49
CA ALA A 198 -38.52 22.18 -37.61
C ALA A 198 -39.37 23.38 -37.20
N SER A 199 -40.36 23.20 -36.32
CA SER A 199 -41.18 24.31 -35.83
C SER A 199 -40.35 25.30 -35.01
N GLN A 200 -39.44 24.83 -34.16
CA GLN A 200 -38.50 25.68 -33.41
C GLN A 200 -37.55 26.46 -34.31
N LEU A 201 -37.03 25.82 -35.37
CA LEU A 201 -36.18 26.47 -36.35
C LEU A 201 -36.93 27.60 -37.09
N LEU A 202 -38.19 27.35 -37.47
CA LEU A 202 -39.03 28.30 -38.20
C LEU A 202 -39.63 29.40 -37.30
N SER A 203 -39.77 29.16 -36.00
CA SER A 203 -40.30 30.15 -35.03
C SER A 203 -39.26 31.17 -34.56
N GLY A 204 -38.02 31.11 -35.05
CA GLY A 204 -36.94 32.02 -34.66
C GLY A 204 -36.27 31.68 -33.33
N THR A 205 -36.55 30.51 -32.77
CA THR A 205 -35.93 29.98 -31.54
C THR A 205 -35.28 28.64 -31.84
N PRO A 206 -34.16 28.64 -32.60
CA PRO A 206 -33.51 27.40 -32.99
C PRO A 206 -33.00 26.65 -31.75
N PRO A 207 -33.13 25.31 -31.73
CA PRO A 207 -32.59 24.49 -30.66
C PRO A 207 -31.06 24.63 -30.59
N ASN A 208 -30.53 24.70 -29.37
CA ASN A 208 -29.09 24.77 -29.15
C ASN A 208 -28.47 23.39 -29.34
N LEU A 209 -27.85 23.16 -30.50
CA LEU A 209 -27.19 21.89 -30.83
C LEU A 209 -25.96 21.58 -29.96
N LEU A 210 -25.40 22.60 -29.30
CA LEU A 210 -24.24 22.47 -28.42
C LEU A 210 -24.64 22.46 -26.94
N ALA A 211 -25.93 22.30 -26.62
CA ALA A 211 -26.36 22.13 -25.25
C ALA A 211 -25.85 20.79 -24.69
N ASP A 212 -25.57 20.76 -23.40
CA ASP A 212 -25.22 19.54 -22.70
C ASP A 212 -26.39 18.55 -22.73
N THR A 213 -26.05 17.28 -22.95
CA THR A 213 -27.00 16.17 -22.96
C THR A 213 -26.62 15.17 -21.87
N ALA A 214 -27.52 14.25 -21.51
CA ALA A 214 -27.22 13.19 -20.55
C ALA A 214 -25.96 12.38 -20.90
N TYR A 215 -25.60 12.30 -22.19
CA TYR A 215 -24.43 11.58 -22.69
C TYR A 215 -23.12 12.35 -22.51
N THR A 216 -23.16 13.68 -22.47
CA THR A 216 -21.94 14.51 -22.37
C THR A 216 -21.20 14.34 -21.06
N SER A 217 -21.91 13.98 -19.99
CA SER A 217 -21.40 13.82 -18.63
C SER A 217 -21.34 12.37 -18.15
N ASN A 218 -21.79 11.40 -18.95
CA ASN A 218 -21.90 10.02 -18.51
C ASN A 218 -20.58 9.25 -18.73
N PRO A 219 -19.89 8.79 -17.68
CA PRO A 219 -18.73 7.92 -17.82
C PRO A 219 -19.14 6.51 -18.25
N TRP A 220 -18.29 5.85 -19.04
CA TRP A 220 -18.44 4.42 -19.33
C TRP A 220 -18.37 3.61 -18.02
N PRO A 221 -19.32 2.73 -17.71
CA PRO A 221 -19.45 2.11 -16.38
C PRO A 221 -18.31 1.16 -15.98
N GLY A 222 -17.51 0.66 -16.93
CA GLY A 222 -16.44 -0.30 -16.64
C GLY A 222 -15.09 0.29 -16.24
N TYR A 223 -15.01 1.62 -16.08
CA TYR A 223 -13.78 2.30 -15.64
C TYR A 223 -13.40 1.92 -14.21
N SER A 224 -12.08 1.79 -13.96
CA SER A 224 -11.58 1.38 -12.65
C SER A 224 -11.40 2.58 -11.73
N ARG A 225 -12.03 2.51 -10.55
CA ARG A 225 -11.77 3.43 -9.43
C ARG A 225 -11.36 2.63 -8.22
N THR A 226 -10.19 2.95 -7.70
CA THR A 226 -9.64 2.32 -6.52
C THR A 226 -10.35 2.86 -5.29
N ALA A 227 -10.93 1.95 -4.50
CA ALA A 227 -11.49 2.28 -3.20
C ALA A 227 -10.40 2.89 -2.30
N GLY A 228 -10.72 4.01 -1.64
CA GLY A 228 -9.79 4.72 -0.77
C GLY A 228 -9.22 6.02 -1.33
N LEU A 229 -9.41 6.32 -2.62
CA LEU A 229 -9.07 7.65 -3.16
C LEU A 229 -9.96 8.71 -2.49
N TYR A 230 -9.35 9.68 -1.81
CA TYR A 230 -10.00 10.70 -0.96
C TYR A 230 -10.67 10.18 0.33
N TYR A 231 -10.48 8.91 0.71
CA TYR A 231 -10.89 8.44 2.02
C TYR A 231 -9.83 8.78 3.06
N THR A 232 -10.20 9.55 4.09
CA THR A 232 -9.36 9.76 5.27
C THR A 232 -9.43 8.52 6.15
N LEU A 233 -8.56 7.53 5.91
CA LEU A 233 -8.43 6.36 6.78
C LEU A 233 -7.93 6.73 8.20
N SER A 234 -7.45 7.96 8.40
CA SER A 234 -6.99 8.47 9.70
C SER A 234 -8.08 8.53 10.78
N SER A 235 -9.37 8.58 10.40
CA SER A 235 -10.50 8.62 11.34
C SER A 235 -11.26 7.31 11.45
N VAL A 236 -10.90 6.30 10.64
CA VAL A 236 -11.53 4.98 10.72
C VAL A 236 -10.74 4.16 11.74
N PRO A 237 -11.33 3.81 12.90
CA PRO A 237 -10.64 2.97 13.87
C PRO A 237 -10.31 1.62 13.23
N PHE A 238 -9.08 1.15 13.43
CA PHE A 238 -8.71 -0.20 13.01
C PHE A 238 -9.72 -1.20 13.57
N PRO A 239 -10.20 -2.15 12.75
CA PRO A 239 -11.08 -3.21 13.25
C PRO A 239 -10.41 -3.87 14.44
N ALA A 240 -11.11 -3.99 15.57
CA ALA A 240 -10.53 -4.55 16.79
C ALA A 240 -9.96 -5.97 16.59
N ALA A 241 -10.46 -6.71 15.59
CA ALA A 241 -9.96 -8.02 15.20
C ALA A 241 -8.54 -8.02 14.58
N ASN A 242 -8.08 -6.86 14.07
CA ASN A 242 -6.78 -6.71 13.40
C ASN A 242 -5.75 -5.98 14.27
N LEU A 243 -6.12 -5.56 15.48
CA LEU A 243 -5.18 -4.99 16.44
C LEU A 243 -4.43 -6.13 17.13
N PRO A 244 -3.09 -6.05 17.28
CA PRO A 244 -2.34 -7.04 18.03
C PRO A 244 -2.81 -7.04 19.49
N ALA A 245 -3.37 -8.17 19.93
CA ALA A 245 -3.75 -8.37 21.32
C ALA A 245 -2.56 -8.85 22.14
N GLN A 246 -2.33 -8.24 23.30
CA GLN A 246 -1.29 -8.70 24.22
C GLN A 246 -1.70 -10.05 24.80
N THR A 247 -1.00 -11.11 24.39
CA THR A 247 -1.36 -12.50 24.72
C THR A 247 -1.06 -12.88 26.18
N GLY A 248 -0.15 -12.16 26.84
CA GLY A 248 0.26 -12.45 28.21
C GLY A 248 1.08 -13.74 28.37
N ILE A 249 1.50 -14.36 27.27
CA ILE A 249 2.31 -15.57 27.25
C ILE A 249 3.79 -15.19 27.43
N VAL A 250 4.44 -15.86 28.36
CA VAL A 250 5.83 -15.62 28.72
C VAL A 250 6.70 -16.82 28.32
N PRO A 251 7.95 -16.61 27.89
CA PRO A 251 8.85 -17.71 27.59
C PRO A 251 9.06 -18.59 28.81
N VAL A 252 8.82 -19.89 28.67
CA VAL A 252 9.12 -20.88 29.71
C VAL A 252 10.64 -20.98 29.82
N GLY A 253 11.20 -20.53 30.95
CA GLY A 253 12.63 -20.57 31.19
C GLY A 253 13.14 -22.00 31.41
N GLY A 254 14.44 -22.11 31.67
CA GLY A 254 15.09 -23.39 31.98
C GLY A 254 14.79 -23.89 33.40
N ILE A 255 15.82 -24.08 34.20
CA ILE A 255 15.67 -24.60 35.57
C ILE A 255 14.89 -23.59 36.43
N PRO A 256 13.73 -23.95 37.03
CA PRO A 256 12.84 -23.00 37.71
C PRO A 256 13.52 -22.17 38.82
N ALA A 257 14.45 -22.76 39.56
CA ALA A 257 15.17 -22.07 40.64
C ALA A 257 16.10 -20.95 40.12
N LEU A 258 16.71 -21.16 38.95
CA LEU A 258 17.58 -20.14 38.32
C LEU A 258 16.74 -19.10 37.58
N ASP A 259 15.64 -19.52 36.96
CA ASP A 259 14.73 -18.62 36.27
C ASP A 259 14.02 -17.65 37.23
N ALA A 260 13.65 -18.12 38.43
CA ALA A 260 13.07 -17.28 39.47
C ALA A 260 14.04 -16.21 40.01
N GLN A 261 15.36 -16.44 39.93
CA GLN A 261 16.36 -15.44 40.32
C GLN A 261 16.51 -14.33 39.26
N MET A 262 16.27 -14.67 38.00
CA MET A 262 16.37 -13.74 36.85
C MET A 262 15.06 -12.99 36.58
N ARG A 263 13.91 -13.65 36.81
CA ARG A 263 12.56 -13.15 36.53
C ARG A 263 11.63 -13.41 37.73
N PRO A 264 11.91 -12.80 38.90
CA PRO A 264 11.12 -13.03 40.12
C PRO A 264 9.64 -12.70 39.94
N GLU A 265 9.30 -11.76 39.06
CA GLU A 265 7.94 -11.33 38.74
C GLU A 265 7.05 -12.44 38.17
N LEU A 266 7.63 -13.47 37.53
CA LEU A 266 6.86 -14.60 36.97
C LEU A 266 6.57 -15.71 37.99
N TYR A 267 7.19 -15.62 39.18
CA TYR A 267 7.07 -16.59 40.26
C TYR A 267 6.39 -16.01 41.51
N GLU A 268 5.92 -14.76 41.43
CA GLU A 268 5.16 -14.14 42.51
C GLU A 268 3.87 -14.93 42.81
N ASN A 269 3.49 -14.94 44.09
CA ASN A 269 2.32 -15.66 44.61
C ASN A 269 2.32 -17.18 44.34
N GLY A 270 3.50 -17.79 44.14
CA GLY A 270 3.63 -19.23 43.89
C GLY A 270 3.25 -19.65 42.48
N SER A 271 3.15 -18.70 41.55
CA SER A 271 2.91 -18.97 40.13
C SER A 271 4.17 -19.50 39.45
N SER A 272 4.02 -20.05 38.25
CA SER A 272 5.15 -20.40 37.38
C SER A 272 4.88 -19.89 35.96
N PRO A 273 5.91 -19.69 35.13
CA PRO A 273 5.74 -19.35 33.71
C PRO A 273 4.79 -20.31 32.98
N GLN A 274 4.78 -21.61 33.34
CA GLN A 274 3.85 -22.58 32.80
C GLN A 274 2.41 -22.31 33.25
N ALA A 275 2.18 -22.03 34.53
CA ALA A 275 0.84 -21.71 35.05
C ALA A 275 0.29 -20.40 34.45
N ILE A 276 1.14 -19.39 34.28
CA ILE A 276 0.80 -18.12 33.63
C ILE A 276 0.38 -18.37 32.18
N ASN A 277 1.13 -19.19 31.44
CA ASN A 277 0.82 -19.51 30.04
C ASN A 277 -0.50 -20.29 29.89
N VAL A 278 -0.80 -21.20 30.82
CA VAL A 278 -2.09 -21.92 30.83
C VAL A 278 -3.24 -20.94 31.04
N GLN A 279 -3.13 -20.06 32.04
CA GLN A 279 -4.16 -19.06 32.31
C GLN A 279 -4.34 -18.05 31.15
N ALA A 280 -3.24 -17.65 30.52
CA ALA A 280 -3.24 -16.79 29.34
C ALA A 280 -3.92 -17.50 28.15
N ALA A 281 -3.59 -18.75 27.90
CA ALA A 281 -4.21 -19.56 26.83
C ALA A 281 -5.72 -19.75 27.05
N GLU A 282 -6.17 -19.99 28.29
CA GLU A 282 -7.60 -20.07 28.62
C GLU A 282 -8.35 -18.76 28.34
N LYS A 283 -7.75 -17.61 28.70
CA LYS A 283 -8.31 -16.29 28.39
C LYS A 283 -8.41 -16.03 26.89
N LEU A 284 -7.39 -16.41 26.11
CA LEU A 284 -7.37 -16.22 24.65
C LEU A 284 -8.36 -17.15 23.94
N ASN A 285 -8.50 -18.39 24.42
CA ASN A 285 -9.52 -19.32 23.97
C ASN A 285 -10.94 -18.79 24.25
N ALA A 286 -11.17 -18.19 25.43
CA ALA A 286 -12.44 -17.54 25.75
C ALA A 286 -12.76 -16.34 24.82
N GLN A 287 -11.73 -15.69 24.27
CA GLN A 287 -11.85 -14.62 23.28
C GLN A 287 -11.94 -15.13 21.82
N ARG A 288 -12.02 -16.46 21.62
CA ARG A 288 -12.05 -17.12 20.29
C ARG A 288 -10.83 -16.84 19.42
N ILE A 289 -9.68 -16.55 20.02
CA ILE A 289 -8.42 -16.45 19.28
C ILE A 289 -7.91 -17.88 19.04
N PRO A 290 -7.57 -18.29 17.79
CA PRO A 290 -7.04 -19.62 17.51
C PRO A 290 -5.63 -19.82 18.08
N ASN A 291 -5.35 -21.02 18.62
CA ASN A 291 -4.05 -21.38 19.22
C ASN A 291 -2.84 -21.15 18.30
N ALA A 292 -3.03 -21.26 16.97
CA ALA A 292 -1.98 -21.00 15.99
C ALA A 292 -1.38 -19.58 16.09
N ASN A 293 -2.11 -18.62 16.66
CA ASN A 293 -1.74 -17.20 16.66
C ASN A 293 -1.02 -16.75 17.95
N PHE A 294 -0.81 -17.63 18.94
CA PHE A 294 -0.25 -17.21 20.24
C PHE A 294 0.60 -18.25 21.00
N THR A 295 0.97 -19.40 20.42
CA THR A 295 1.67 -20.49 21.14
C THR A 295 3.07 -20.17 21.66
N GLY A 296 3.65 -19.00 21.38
CA GLY A 296 5.00 -18.63 21.84
C GLY A 296 6.13 -19.50 21.29
N LEU A 297 5.82 -20.45 20.40
CA LEU A 297 6.76 -21.22 19.59
C LEU A 297 6.96 -20.51 18.25
N PRO A 298 8.15 -20.59 17.64
CA PRO A 298 8.35 -20.08 16.29
C PRO A 298 7.36 -20.81 15.35
N VAL A 299 6.44 -20.04 14.78
CA VAL A 299 5.55 -20.53 13.72
C VAL A 299 6.44 -20.84 12.52
N ILE A 300 6.62 -22.12 12.19
CA ILE A 300 7.03 -22.49 10.84
C ILE A 300 5.79 -22.23 9.99
N ILE A 301 5.75 -21.07 9.34
CA ILE A 301 4.80 -20.82 8.27
C ILE A 301 5.25 -21.73 7.13
N GLU A 302 4.66 -22.92 7.03
CA GLU A 302 4.70 -23.66 5.78
C GLU A 302 3.89 -22.82 4.79
N VAL A 303 4.59 -21.99 4.02
CA VAL A 303 4.00 -21.24 2.92
C VAL A 303 3.54 -22.29 1.93
N GLN A 304 2.28 -22.69 2.03
CA GLN A 304 1.65 -23.47 1.00
C GLN A 304 1.57 -22.52 -0.20
N ALA A 305 2.46 -22.73 -1.17
CA ALA A 305 2.49 -21.96 -2.40
C ALA A 305 1.11 -22.10 -3.05
N VAL A 306 0.29 -21.07 -2.92
CA VAL A 306 -0.96 -20.96 -3.66
C VAL A 306 -0.55 -20.85 -5.11
N ALA A 307 -0.85 -21.88 -5.89
CA ALA A 307 -0.65 -21.84 -7.33
C ALA A 307 -1.37 -20.59 -7.89
N PRO A 308 -0.76 -19.83 -8.81
CA PRO A 308 -1.37 -18.64 -9.37
C PRO A 308 -2.66 -19.06 -10.09
N GLY A 309 -3.82 -18.80 -9.46
CA GLY A 309 -5.13 -19.13 -10.05
C GLY A 309 -6.30 -19.36 -9.09
N SER A 310 -6.11 -19.53 -7.77
CA SER A 310 -7.25 -19.73 -6.86
C SER A 310 -7.57 -18.46 -6.06
N VAL A 311 -8.40 -17.59 -6.63
CA VAL A 311 -9.09 -16.55 -5.86
C VAL A 311 -10.22 -17.26 -5.09
N GLN A 312 -10.07 -17.39 -3.78
CA GLN A 312 -11.16 -17.78 -2.91
C GLN A 312 -12.16 -16.61 -2.85
N ALA A 313 -13.38 -16.83 -3.32
CA ALA A 313 -14.45 -15.84 -3.25
C ALA A 313 -14.66 -15.41 -1.80
N VAL A 314 -14.54 -14.10 -1.55
CA VAL A 314 -14.90 -13.49 -0.27
C VAL A 314 -16.41 -13.66 -0.07
N PRO A 315 -16.91 -14.09 1.10
CA PRO A 315 -18.33 -14.17 1.35
C PRO A 315 -18.95 -12.76 1.27
N GLU A 316 -20.01 -12.66 0.48
CA GLU A 316 -20.83 -11.46 0.32
C GLU A 316 -21.37 -11.00 1.70
N GLN A 317 -20.85 -9.88 2.21
CA GLN A 317 -21.34 -9.30 3.46
C GLN A 317 -22.68 -8.61 3.20
N THR A 318 -23.73 -9.07 3.89
CA THR A 318 -25.03 -8.42 3.94
C THR A 318 -24.89 -7.00 4.52
N PRO A 319 -25.48 -5.95 3.90
CA PRO A 319 -25.43 -4.60 4.46
C PRO A 319 -26.20 -4.51 5.80
N LEU A 320 -25.60 -3.86 6.80
CA LEU A 320 -26.27 -3.49 8.05
C LEU A 320 -27.29 -2.35 7.80
N PRO A 321 -28.45 -2.36 8.48
CA PRO A 321 -29.54 -1.43 8.19
C PRO A 321 -29.32 -0.07 8.86
N GLY A 322 -29.29 1.00 8.06
CA GLY A 322 -29.46 2.36 8.55
C GLY A 322 -28.58 3.42 7.91
N GLU A 323 -28.75 3.70 6.61
CA GLU A 323 -28.53 5.03 6.03
C GLU A 323 -29.47 5.21 4.82
N PRO A 324 -29.92 6.45 4.52
CA PRO A 324 -31.04 6.68 3.61
C PRO A 324 -30.58 6.72 2.14
N GLY A 325 -31.12 5.80 1.34
CA GLY A 325 -31.57 6.10 -0.02
C GLY A 325 -30.53 6.12 -1.14
N VAL A 326 -29.99 4.96 -1.51
CA VAL A 326 -29.82 4.60 -2.93
C VAL A 326 -30.34 3.17 -3.09
N SER A 327 -31.49 3.01 -3.74
CA SER A 327 -32.00 1.69 -4.11
C SER A 327 -31.05 1.06 -5.13
N PRO A 328 -30.57 -0.18 -4.94
CA PRO A 328 -29.94 -0.91 -6.02
C PRO A 328 -31.01 -1.22 -7.08
N THR A 329 -30.79 -0.72 -8.30
CA THR A 329 -31.54 -1.19 -9.46
C THR A 329 -31.29 -2.69 -9.62
N PRO A 330 -32.32 -3.54 -9.78
CA PRO A 330 -32.12 -4.97 -9.96
C PRO A 330 -31.35 -5.21 -11.27
N ALA A 331 -30.43 -6.17 -11.23
CA ALA A 331 -29.66 -6.63 -12.38
C ALA A 331 -30.60 -7.00 -13.54
N PRO A 332 -30.30 -6.59 -14.79
CA PRO A 332 -31.02 -7.12 -15.94
C PRO A 332 -30.72 -8.61 -16.04
N THR A 333 -31.78 -9.41 -16.08
CA THR A 333 -31.73 -10.84 -16.39
C THR A 333 -31.00 -11.05 -17.70
N GLY A 334 -30.07 -12.00 -17.69
CA GLY A 334 -29.23 -12.34 -18.83
C GLY A 334 -30.07 -12.68 -20.06
N ASP A 335 -29.90 -11.86 -21.09
CA ASP A 335 -30.02 -12.16 -22.51
C ASP A 335 -29.92 -10.79 -23.20
N ASP A 336 -28.69 -10.38 -23.51
CA ASP A 336 -28.29 -9.40 -24.55
C ASP A 336 -27.00 -8.67 -24.15
N LEU A 337 -25.89 -9.41 -24.13
CA LEU A 337 -24.57 -8.83 -24.30
C LEU A 337 -24.09 -9.30 -25.66
N GLY A 338 -24.19 -8.42 -26.65
CA GLY A 338 -23.74 -8.61 -28.02
C GLY A 338 -22.24 -8.89 -28.13
N ILE A 339 -21.85 -10.12 -27.80
CA ILE A 339 -20.54 -10.67 -28.12
C ILE A 339 -20.67 -11.29 -29.51
N MET A 340 -19.91 -10.76 -30.48
CA MET A 340 -19.77 -11.35 -31.81
C MET A 340 -19.36 -12.83 -31.70
N PRO A 341 -20.01 -13.77 -32.40
CA PRO A 341 -19.48 -15.12 -32.52
C PRO A 341 -18.20 -15.10 -33.36
N THR A 342 -17.16 -15.71 -32.83
CA THR A 342 -15.93 -16.04 -33.54
C THR A 342 -16.25 -17.02 -34.69
N PRO A 343 -15.69 -16.86 -35.90
CA PRO A 343 -15.91 -17.82 -36.97
C PRO A 343 -15.07 -19.07 -36.72
N GLY A 344 -15.74 -20.19 -36.42
CA GLY A 344 -15.11 -21.51 -36.34
C GLY A 344 -14.88 -22.10 -37.73
N GLY A 345 -13.69 -22.67 -37.93
CA GLY A 345 -13.46 -23.72 -38.92
C GLY A 345 -13.97 -25.07 -38.45
#